data_AF-A0AAE4YSC1-F1
#
_entry.id   AF-A0AAE4YSC1-F1
#
_cell.length_a   1.000
_cell.length_b   1.000
_cell.length_c   1.000
_cell.angle_alpha   90.00
_cell.angle_beta   90.00
_cell.angle_gamma   90.00
#
_symmetry.space_group_name_H-M   'P 1'
#
loop_
_entity.id
_entity.type
_entity.pdbx_description
1 polymer ?
#
loop_
_entity_poly.entity_id
_entity_poly.type
_entity_poly.pdbx_seq_one_letter_code
_entity_poly.pdbx_strand_id
1 'polypeptide(L)'
;MDGQRLQVFWNQEVKSLLAVYRQFETLLPNPKTAGAEHRGEDGRYVETLVRSYLQKYLPKDLEVLTGFILRPAVKLGDNNRSRSKEQDLHTTQLDIIIYDSGTYPVFQRMVDTVIVPPEGVVAVLSVKKTLRDAEIIAECNALLEASKACRCDESNLEARRRGPFLALVATDSDLADRQEPKEKKLFEKLETLYGSSSAFDDMIGFIGDLSSWHVFKTRPPPKLNPMNSVAQYMYVELADAELHQGFQFLLSGILSVYYDKTRTGVKRPGFTAFAAKPATVIGKIAFSTLR
;
A
#
# COMPACT_ATOMS: atom_id res chain seq x y z
N MET A 1 -13.26 23.13 5.05
CA MET A 1 -13.98 21.87 5.34
C MET A 1 -13.96 21.66 6.85
N ASP A 2 -15.11 21.44 7.48
CA ASP A 2 -15.30 21.34 8.95
C ASP A 2 -15.00 19.93 9.53
N GLY A 3 -14.11 19.17 8.88
CA GLY A 3 -13.81 17.77 9.20
C GLY A 3 -13.02 17.56 10.50
N GLN A 4 -12.97 18.55 11.39
CA GLN A 4 -12.08 18.59 12.55
C GLN A 4 -12.37 17.46 13.55
N ARG A 5 -13.65 17.11 13.76
CA ARG A 5 -14.02 15.99 14.65
C ARG A 5 -13.43 14.65 14.19
N LEU A 6 -13.50 14.39 12.89
CA LEU A 6 -12.93 13.17 12.31
C LEU A 6 -11.40 13.21 12.36
N GLN A 7 -10.77 14.35 12.12
CA GLN A 7 -9.31 14.49 12.27
C GLN A 7 -8.87 14.16 13.71
N VAL A 8 -9.54 14.71 14.71
CA VAL A 8 -9.27 14.43 16.13
C VAL A 8 -9.46 12.94 16.43
N PHE A 9 -10.57 12.35 15.99
CA PHE A 9 -10.84 10.92 16.16
C PHE A 9 -9.74 10.05 15.55
N TRP A 10 -9.40 10.28 14.27
CA TRP A 10 -8.36 9.50 13.60
C TRP A 10 -7.00 9.67 14.26
N ASN A 11 -6.70 10.86 14.77
CA ASN A 11 -5.43 11.10 15.45
C ASN A 11 -5.35 10.32 16.76
N GLN A 12 -6.46 10.24 17.50
CA GLN A 12 -6.55 9.41 18.71
C GLN A 12 -6.44 7.91 18.39
N GLU A 13 -7.04 7.45 17.29
CA GLU A 13 -6.93 6.05 16.85
C GLU A 13 -5.49 5.69 16.48
N VAL A 14 -4.78 6.53 15.72
CA VAL A 14 -3.36 6.27 15.39
C VAL A 14 -2.49 6.32 16.65
N LYS A 15 -2.73 7.26 17.57
CA LYS A 15 -2.04 7.28 18.87
C LYS A 15 -2.28 6.01 19.68
N SER A 16 -3.50 5.49 19.66
CA SER A 16 -3.86 4.25 20.35
C SER A 16 -3.15 3.05 19.72
N LEU A 17 -3.05 3.00 18.39
CA LEU A 17 -2.26 1.99 17.68
C LEU A 17 -0.80 2.03 18.13
N LEU A 18 -0.17 3.20 18.09
CA LEU A 18 1.23 3.37 18.49
C LEU A 18 1.44 3.06 19.98
N ALA A 19 0.47 3.36 20.84
CA ALA A 19 0.54 3.03 22.26
C ALA A 19 0.47 1.52 22.51
N VAL A 20 -0.43 0.80 21.82
CA VAL A 20 -0.53 -0.68 21.89
C VAL A 20 0.78 -1.32 21.43
N TYR A 21 1.36 -0.80 20.36
CA TYR A 21 2.69 -1.24 19.91
C TYR A 21 3.77 -1.02 20.99
N ARG A 22 3.85 0.17 21.60
CA ARG A 22 4.80 0.44 22.70
C ARG A 22 4.59 -0.44 23.93
N GLN A 23 3.35 -0.84 24.23
CA GLN A 23 3.06 -1.77 25.32
C GLN A 23 3.70 -3.14 25.07
N PHE A 24 3.64 -3.64 23.83
CA PHE A 24 4.30 -4.89 23.46
C PHE A 24 5.82 -4.82 23.66
N GLU A 25 6.45 -3.73 23.22
CA GLU A 25 7.88 -3.50 23.44
C GLU A 25 8.24 -3.43 24.94
N THR A 26 7.35 -2.84 25.75
CA THR A 26 7.54 -2.74 27.21
C THR A 26 7.46 -4.10 27.90
N LEU A 27 6.62 -5.00 27.41
CA LEU A 27 6.43 -6.34 27.98
C LEU A 27 7.56 -7.32 27.59
N LEU A 28 8.15 -7.14 26.41
CA LEU A 28 9.20 -8.03 25.89
C LEU A 28 10.45 -7.23 25.45
N PRO A 29 11.05 -6.40 26.32
CA PRO A 29 12.07 -5.45 25.89
C PRO A 29 13.31 -6.16 25.37
N ASN A 30 13.80 -5.74 24.21
CA ASN A 30 15.09 -6.21 23.71
C ASN A 30 16.21 -5.54 24.53
N PRO A 31 17.16 -6.32 25.10
CA PRO A 31 18.22 -5.78 25.94
C PRO A 31 19.26 -4.93 25.18
N LYS A 32 19.26 -4.95 23.83
CA LYS A 32 20.30 -4.32 23.01
C LYS A 32 19.79 -3.34 21.93
N THR A 33 18.52 -3.41 21.53
CA THR A 33 17.96 -2.58 20.44
C THR A 33 16.54 -2.10 20.78
N ALA A 34 15.99 -1.12 20.06
CA ALA A 34 14.57 -0.76 20.21
C ALA A 34 13.64 -1.93 19.81
N GLY A 35 12.54 -2.10 20.55
CA GLY A 35 11.46 -3.11 20.46
C GLY A 35 11.76 -4.49 21.05
N ALA A 36 11.11 -5.55 20.56
CA ALA A 36 11.02 -6.80 21.33
C ALA A 36 12.24 -7.75 21.20
N GLU A 37 12.52 -8.55 22.24
CA GLU A 37 13.61 -9.53 22.27
C GLU A 37 13.50 -10.54 21.12
N HIS A 38 12.27 -10.96 20.80
CA HIS A 38 11.96 -11.87 19.70
C HIS A 38 11.60 -11.11 18.41
N ARG A 39 12.61 -10.82 17.58
CA ARG A 39 12.45 -10.04 16.33
C ARG A 39 11.36 -10.56 15.38
N GLY A 40 11.19 -11.88 15.28
CA GLY A 40 10.19 -12.49 14.39
C GLY A 40 8.76 -12.29 14.89
N GLU A 41 8.53 -12.46 16.19
CA GLU A 41 7.22 -12.25 16.82
C GLU A 41 6.87 -10.76 16.89
N ASP A 42 7.88 -9.89 17.01
CA ASP A 42 7.71 -8.44 16.92
C ASP A 42 7.17 -8.00 15.55
N GLY A 43 7.75 -8.53 14.46
CA GLY A 43 7.25 -8.29 13.11
C GLY A 43 5.80 -8.75 12.92
N ARG A 44 5.51 -9.99 13.33
CA ARG A 44 4.15 -10.56 13.29
C ARG A 44 3.14 -9.78 14.12
N TYR A 45 3.57 -9.25 15.27
CA TYR A 45 2.73 -8.43 16.12
C TYR A 45 2.35 -7.11 15.42
N VAL A 46 3.31 -6.42 14.82
CA VAL A 46 3.07 -5.19 14.05
C VAL A 46 2.15 -5.46 12.87
N GLU A 47 2.39 -6.52 12.11
CA GLU A 47 1.53 -6.96 11.01
C GLU A 47 0.09 -7.20 11.47
N THR A 48 -0.07 -7.95 12.56
CA THR A 48 -1.39 -8.27 13.14
C THR A 48 -2.09 -7.02 13.65
N LEU A 49 -1.36 -6.09 14.26
CA LEU A 49 -1.89 -4.82 14.73
C LEU A 49 -2.40 -3.97 13.56
N VAL A 50 -1.58 -3.75 12.54
CA VAL A 50 -1.97 -3.00 11.33
C VAL A 50 -3.16 -3.68 10.63
N ARG A 51 -3.15 -5.02 10.51
CA ARG A 51 -4.26 -5.80 9.96
C ARG A 51 -5.55 -5.56 10.72
N SER A 52 -5.53 -5.62 12.06
CA SER A 52 -6.71 -5.42 12.89
C SER A 52 -7.33 -4.02 12.73
N TYR A 53 -6.49 -2.99 12.62
CA TYR A 53 -6.95 -1.61 12.39
C TYR A 53 -7.55 -1.44 10.99
N LEU A 54 -6.95 -2.03 9.96
CA LEU A 54 -7.53 -2.02 8.62
C LEU A 54 -8.87 -2.74 8.59
N GLN A 55 -8.97 -3.93 9.19
CA GLN A 55 -10.23 -4.70 9.29
C GLN A 55 -11.34 -3.95 10.03
N LYS A 56 -11.00 -3.19 11.07
CA LYS A 56 -11.95 -2.38 11.84
C LYS A 56 -12.67 -1.32 10.98
N TYR A 57 -12.01 -0.79 9.95
CA TYR A 57 -12.47 0.40 9.21
C TYR A 57 -12.81 0.15 7.74
N LEU A 58 -12.34 -0.94 7.15
CA LEU A 58 -12.68 -1.28 5.77
C LEU A 58 -14.08 -1.88 5.65
N PRO A 59 -14.74 -1.74 4.49
CA PRO A 59 -15.99 -2.44 4.19
C PRO A 59 -15.87 -3.95 4.43
N LYS A 60 -16.96 -4.59 4.87
CA LYS A 60 -16.97 -6.03 5.18
C LYS A 60 -16.64 -6.94 4.00
N ASP A 61 -16.89 -6.47 2.78
CA ASP A 61 -16.56 -7.19 1.55
C ASP A 61 -15.04 -7.24 1.29
N LEU A 62 -14.28 -6.34 1.95
CA LEU A 62 -12.82 -6.32 1.92
C LEU A 62 -12.23 -7.11 3.10
N GLU A 63 -11.73 -8.30 2.80
CA GLU A 63 -10.93 -9.06 3.74
C GLU A 63 -9.48 -8.54 3.75
N VAL A 64 -8.86 -8.53 4.93
CA VAL A 64 -7.43 -8.22 5.09
C VAL A 64 -6.72 -9.52 5.46
N LEU A 65 -5.91 -10.01 4.53
CA LEU A 65 -5.35 -11.36 4.51
C LEU A 65 -3.83 -11.33 4.42
N THR A 66 -3.18 -12.45 4.68
CA THR A 66 -1.74 -12.69 4.43
C THR A 66 -1.60 -13.86 3.48
N GLY A 67 -0.65 -13.81 2.55
CA GLY A 67 -0.39 -14.94 1.68
C GLY A 67 0.09 -14.58 0.29
N PHE A 68 -0.43 -15.27 -0.72
CA PHE A 68 0.12 -15.27 -2.07
C PHE A 68 -0.93 -14.87 -3.10
N ILE A 69 -0.48 -14.22 -4.16
CA ILE A 69 -1.29 -14.00 -5.36
C ILE A 69 -0.85 -15.03 -6.40
N LEU A 70 -1.80 -15.79 -6.93
CA LEU A 70 -1.58 -16.73 -8.04
C LEU A 70 -2.35 -16.24 -9.26
N ARG A 71 -1.63 -15.90 -10.33
CA ARG A 71 -2.18 -15.58 -11.65
C ARG A 71 -2.01 -16.80 -12.55
N PRO A 72 -3.05 -17.63 -12.73
CA PRO A 72 -2.97 -18.79 -13.59
C PRO A 72 -3.05 -18.40 -15.07
N ALA A 73 -2.29 -19.11 -15.91
CA ALA A 73 -2.29 -18.99 -17.38
C ALA A 73 -3.45 -19.76 -18.02
N VAL A 74 -4.67 -19.52 -17.54
CA VAL A 74 -5.88 -20.21 -17.97
C VAL A 74 -6.83 -19.26 -18.69
N LYS A 75 -7.81 -19.83 -19.39
CA LYS A 75 -8.89 -19.04 -19.99
C LYS A 75 -9.68 -18.32 -18.90
N LEU A 76 -10.00 -17.06 -19.14
CA LEU A 76 -10.91 -16.27 -18.30
C LEU A 76 -12.36 -16.48 -18.75
N GLY A 77 -13.30 -15.83 -18.07
CA GLY A 77 -14.72 -15.80 -18.47
C GLY A 77 -14.92 -15.39 -19.93
N ASP A 78 -16.07 -15.75 -20.50
CA ASP A 78 -16.49 -15.39 -21.87
C ASP A 78 -15.50 -15.83 -22.98
N ASN A 79 -14.85 -16.98 -22.79
CA ASN A 79 -13.83 -17.51 -23.71
C ASN A 79 -12.64 -16.56 -23.93
N ASN A 80 -12.37 -15.64 -23.01
CA ASN A 80 -11.20 -14.77 -23.10
C ASN A 80 -9.91 -15.61 -22.95
N ARG A 81 -9.09 -15.60 -23.99
CA ARG A 81 -7.85 -16.39 -24.12
C ARG A 81 -6.59 -15.55 -23.90
N SER A 82 -6.71 -14.34 -23.35
CA SER A 82 -5.58 -13.44 -23.14
C SER A 82 -4.41 -14.09 -22.40
N ARG A 83 -4.69 -14.89 -21.35
CA ARG A 83 -3.68 -15.63 -20.57
C ARG A 83 -3.32 -17.02 -21.10
N SER A 84 -3.97 -17.50 -22.16
CA SER A 84 -3.83 -18.91 -22.60
C SER A 84 -2.46 -19.29 -23.14
N LYS A 85 -1.60 -18.31 -23.41
CA LYS A 85 -0.22 -18.49 -23.89
C LYS A 85 0.82 -18.04 -22.85
N GLU A 86 0.39 -17.65 -21.66
CA GLU A 86 1.27 -17.24 -20.57
C GLU A 86 1.73 -18.46 -19.76
N GLN A 87 2.58 -18.23 -18.76
CA GLN A 87 2.89 -19.20 -17.71
C GLN A 87 2.22 -18.77 -16.42
N ASP A 88 1.95 -19.72 -15.53
CA ASP A 88 1.48 -19.42 -14.19
C ASP A 88 2.49 -18.51 -13.49
N LEU A 89 1.98 -17.43 -12.89
CA LEU A 89 2.78 -16.46 -12.14
C LEU A 89 2.29 -16.42 -10.71
N HIS A 90 3.21 -16.39 -9.75
CA HIS A 90 2.86 -16.20 -8.34
C HIS A 90 3.81 -15.23 -7.65
N THR A 91 3.35 -14.62 -6.58
CA THR A 91 4.18 -13.77 -5.72
C THR A 91 4.94 -14.60 -4.68
N THR A 92 5.87 -13.97 -3.98
CA THR A 92 6.28 -14.42 -2.64
C THR A 92 5.15 -14.19 -1.63
N GLN A 93 5.36 -14.60 -0.38
CA GLN A 93 4.42 -14.27 0.68
C GLN A 93 4.37 -12.75 0.87
N LEU A 94 3.16 -12.21 0.95
CA LEU A 94 2.86 -10.80 1.15
C LEU A 94 2.28 -10.61 2.55
N ASP A 95 2.77 -9.60 3.25
CA ASP A 95 2.39 -9.33 4.65
C ASP A 95 0.89 -9.05 4.76
N ILE A 96 0.38 -8.14 3.92
CA ILE A 96 -1.03 -7.77 3.89
C ILE A 96 -1.54 -7.69 2.44
N ILE A 97 -2.61 -8.42 2.16
CA ILE A 97 -3.41 -8.37 0.94
C ILE A 97 -4.81 -7.91 1.34
N ILE A 98 -5.29 -6.81 0.75
CA ILE A 98 -6.68 -6.38 0.88
C ILE A 98 -7.43 -6.90 -0.33
N TYR A 99 -8.43 -7.74 -0.07
CA TYR A 99 -9.06 -8.58 -1.06
C TYR A 99 -10.58 -8.43 -1.06
N ASP A 100 -11.16 -8.20 -2.23
CA ASP A 100 -12.61 -8.15 -2.44
C ASP A 100 -13.21 -9.56 -2.45
N SER A 101 -13.42 -10.07 -1.24
CA SER A 101 -14.03 -11.36 -0.95
C SER A 101 -15.54 -11.39 -1.20
N GLY A 102 -16.19 -10.22 -1.24
CA GLY A 102 -17.62 -10.12 -1.57
C GLY A 102 -17.90 -10.46 -3.03
N THR A 103 -16.94 -10.19 -3.92
CA THR A 103 -17.08 -10.43 -5.36
C THR A 103 -16.29 -11.64 -5.86
N TYR A 104 -15.10 -11.92 -5.29
CA TYR A 104 -14.18 -12.91 -5.84
C TYR A 104 -13.89 -14.08 -4.89
N PRO A 105 -13.75 -15.31 -5.42
CA PRO A 105 -13.38 -16.48 -4.63
C PRO A 105 -11.87 -16.54 -4.40
N VAL A 106 -11.46 -17.25 -3.36
CA VAL A 106 -10.05 -17.58 -3.11
C VAL A 106 -9.73 -19.00 -3.59
N PHE A 107 -8.48 -19.27 -4.00
CA PHE A 107 -8.08 -20.62 -4.40
C PHE A 107 -7.93 -21.54 -3.19
N GLN A 108 -7.33 -21.04 -2.11
CA GLN A 108 -7.11 -21.82 -0.91
C GLN A 108 -7.06 -20.92 0.33
N ARG A 109 -7.62 -21.43 1.44
CA ARG A 109 -7.44 -20.89 2.78
C ARG A 109 -6.76 -21.93 3.64
N MET A 110 -5.64 -21.55 4.24
CA MET A 110 -4.97 -22.28 5.31
C MET A 110 -5.02 -21.36 6.53
N VAL A 111 -5.19 -21.91 7.74
CA VAL A 111 -5.34 -21.21 9.03
C VAL A 111 -5.15 -19.68 8.98
N ASP A 112 -3.92 -19.21 8.73
CA ASP A 112 -3.58 -17.77 8.69
C ASP A 112 -3.10 -17.25 7.31
N THR A 113 -3.07 -18.10 6.28
CA THR A 113 -2.50 -17.83 4.96
C THR A 113 -3.46 -18.18 3.82
N VAL A 114 -3.55 -17.31 2.80
CA VAL A 114 -4.41 -17.53 1.63
C VAL A 114 -3.64 -17.57 0.32
N ILE A 115 -4.24 -18.20 -0.69
CA ILE A 115 -3.83 -18.06 -2.09
C ILE A 115 -5.02 -17.46 -2.84
N VAL A 116 -4.84 -16.28 -3.41
CA VAL A 116 -5.92 -15.51 -4.03
C VAL A 116 -5.66 -15.28 -5.52
N PRO A 117 -6.72 -15.20 -6.35
CA PRO A 117 -6.59 -14.74 -7.72
C PRO A 117 -6.32 -13.23 -7.77
N PRO A 118 -5.58 -12.73 -8.77
CA PRO A 118 -5.23 -11.31 -8.88
C PRO A 118 -6.45 -10.39 -8.99
N GLU A 119 -7.59 -10.92 -9.42
CA GLU A 119 -8.76 -10.12 -9.75
C GLU A 119 -9.38 -9.38 -8.56
N GLY A 120 -9.42 -10.03 -7.41
CA GLY A 120 -9.98 -9.45 -6.19
C GLY A 120 -8.99 -8.61 -5.40
N VAL A 121 -7.71 -8.55 -5.78
CA VAL A 121 -6.68 -7.81 -5.02
C VAL A 121 -6.90 -6.31 -5.18
N VAL A 122 -7.23 -5.62 -4.08
CA VAL A 122 -7.50 -4.17 -4.02
C VAL A 122 -6.26 -3.41 -3.55
N ALA A 123 -5.49 -3.97 -2.63
CA ALA A 123 -4.25 -3.37 -2.16
C ALA A 123 -3.28 -4.45 -1.67
N VAL A 124 -1.98 -4.13 -1.71
CA VAL A 124 -0.91 -4.94 -1.14
C VAL A 124 -0.03 -4.02 -0.30
N LEU A 125 0.17 -4.39 0.96
CA LEU A 125 0.97 -3.63 1.90
C LEU A 125 2.11 -4.51 2.42
N SER A 126 3.34 -3.98 2.39
CA SER A 126 4.48 -4.51 3.13
C SER A 126 4.56 -3.76 4.47
N VAL A 127 4.79 -4.49 5.55
CA VAL A 127 4.78 -3.96 6.91
C VAL A 127 6.13 -4.22 7.57
N LYS A 128 6.73 -3.15 8.09
CA LYS A 128 7.96 -3.24 8.88
C LYS A 128 7.73 -2.66 10.26
N LYS A 129 8.46 -3.18 11.24
CA LYS A 129 8.57 -2.53 12.54
C LYS A 129 9.31 -1.20 12.41
N THR A 130 10.53 -1.29 11.90
CA THR A 130 11.42 -0.15 11.70
C THR A 130 11.79 -0.10 10.24
N LEU A 131 11.43 0.98 9.55
CA LEU A 131 11.81 1.17 8.16
C LEU A 131 13.32 1.42 8.07
N ARG A 132 14.04 0.47 7.49
CA ARG A 132 15.50 0.55 7.28
C ARG A 132 15.83 0.74 5.82
N ASP A 133 16.87 1.52 5.57
CA ASP A 133 17.30 1.88 4.22
C ASP A 133 17.61 0.67 3.31
N ALA A 134 18.21 -0.37 3.89
CA ALA A 134 18.60 -1.60 3.18
C ALA A 134 17.40 -2.44 2.71
N GLU A 135 16.23 -2.29 3.34
CA GLU A 135 15.05 -3.12 3.09
C GLU A 135 14.14 -2.49 2.02
N ILE A 136 14.17 -1.17 1.86
CA ILE A 136 13.24 -0.40 1.00
C ILE A 136 13.18 -0.96 -0.43
N ILE A 137 14.33 -1.20 -1.08
CA ILE A 137 14.39 -1.66 -2.47
C ILE A 137 13.77 -3.06 -2.61
N ALA A 138 14.08 -3.96 -1.69
CA ALA A 138 13.56 -5.33 -1.71
C ALA A 138 12.04 -5.35 -1.55
N GLU A 139 11.52 -4.58 -0.61
CA GLU A 139 10.08 -4.48 -0.36
C GLU A 139 9.32 -3.81 -1.52
N CYS A 140 9.87 -2.72 -2.07
CA CYS A 140 9.26 -2.06 -3.23
C CYS A 140 9.26 -2.98 -4.47
N ASN A 141 10.29 -3.81 -4.65
CA ASN A 141 10.30 -4.83 -5.70
C ASN A 141 9.23 -5.91 -5.49
N ALA A 142 9.08 -6.42 -4.26
CA ALA A 142 8.03 -7.40 -3.95
C ALA A 142 6.62 -6.84 -4.25
N LEU A 143 6.38 -5.57 -3.89
CA LEU A 143 5.14 -4.86 -4.21
C LEU A 143 4.94 -4.64 -5.71
N LEU A 144 6.01 -4.32 -6.45
CA LEU A 144 6.00 -4.19 -7.90
C LEU A 144 5.62 -5.52 -8.59
N GLU A 145 6.23 -6.63 -8.17
CA GLU A 145 5.90 -7.96 -8.69
C GLU A 145 4.45 -8.35 -8.38
N ALA A 146 3.95 -8.00 -7.18
CA ALA A 146 2.54 -8.17 -6.85
C ALA A 146 1.61 -7.35 -7.75
N SER A 147 1.94 -6.09 -8.07
CA SER A 147 1.17 -5.30 -9.03
C SER A 147 1.19 -5.90 -10.44
N LYS A 148 2.36 -6.34 -10.92
CA LYS A 148 2.50 -7.01 -12.22
C LYS A 148 1.62 -8.25 -12.29
N ALA A 149 1.60 -9.07 -11.24
CA ALA A 149 0.70 -10.23 -11.14
C ALA A 149 -0.79 -9.83 -11.23
N CYS A 150 -1.15 -8.64 -10.73
CA CYS A 150 -2.50 -8.09 -10.74
C CYS A 150 -2.92 -7.35 -12.02
N ARG A 151 -2.00 -7.13 -12.99
CA ARG A 151 -2.30 -6.36 -14.21
C ARG A 151 -3.44 -7.00 -15.01
N CYS A 152 -4.36 -6.16 -15.48
CA CYS A 152 -5.49 -6.58 -16.28
C CYS A 152 -5.06 -6.84 -17.74
N ASP A 153 -5.45 -7.99 -18.28
CA ASP A 153 -5.12 -8.42 -19.65
C ASP A 153 -5.98 -7.77 -20.73
N GLU A 154 -6.81 -6.80 -20.37
CA GLU A 154 -7.68 -6.14 -21.33
C GLU A 154 -6.85 -5.36 -22.35
N SER A 155 -7.12 -5.63 -23.62
CA SER A 155 -6.47 -5.00 -24.76
C SER A 155 -6.78 -3.50 -24.82
N ASN A 156 -8.02 -3.15 -24.47
CA ASN A 156 -8.46 -1.77 -24.34
C ASN A 156 -8.01 -1.17 -23.01
N LEU A 157 -7.07 -0.22 -23.08
CA LEU A 157 -6.52 0.48 -21.91
C LEU A 157 -7.58 1.12 -21.01
N GLU A 158 -8.67 1.65 -21.58
CA GLU A 158 -9.74 2.31 -20.81
C GLU A 158 -10.62 1.31 -20.05
N ALA A 159 -10.69 0.07 -20.52
CA ALA A 159 -11.43 -1.02 -19.90
C ALA A 159 -10.58 -1.82 -18.89
N ARG A 160 -9.25 -1.61 -18.87
CA ARG A 160 -8.39 -2.24 -17.87
C ARG A 160 -8.85 -1.88 -16.47
N ARG A 161 -9.07 -2.90 -15.65
CA ARG A 161 -9.33 -2.72 -14.23
C ARG A 161 -8.13 -2.05 -13.57
N ARG A 162 -8.40 -1.10 -12.68
CA ARG A 162 -7.37 -0.46 -11.85
C ARG A 162 -6.56 -1.49 -11.05
N GLY A 163 -5.25 -1.35 -11.05
CA GLY A 163 -4.32 -2.16 -10.27
C GLY A 163 -4.46 -1.91 -8.75
N PRO A 164 -3.78 -2.72 -7.93
CA PRO A 164 -3.86 -2.61 -6.48
C PRO A 164 -3.15 -1.35 -5.97
N PHE A 165 -3.61 -0.81 -4.85
CA PHE A 165 -2.86 0.20 -4.11
C PHE A 165 -1.68 -0.46 -3.39
N LEU A 166 -0.46 0.07 -3.58
CA LEU A 166 0.75 -0.46 -2.99
C LEU A 166 1.25 0.47 -1.87
N ALA A 167 1.60 -0.09 -0.71
CA ALA A 167 2.25 0.69 0.35
C ALA A 167 3.30 -0.10 1.14
N LEU A 168 4.33 0.62 1.59
CA LEU A 168 5.30 0.16 2.58
C LEU A 168 5.08 0.96 3.86
N VAL A 169 4.65 0.28 4.92
CA VAL A 169 4.22 0.91 6.17
C VAL A 169 5.12 0.46 7.29
N ALA A 170 5.58 1.40 8.11
CA ALA A 170 6.27 1.06 9.34
C ALA A 170 5.66 1.71 10.58
N THR A 171 5.96 1.16 11.76
CA THR A 171 5.61 1.82 13.03
C THR A 171 6.63 2.88 13.43
N ASP A 172 7.89 2.70 13.01
CA ASP A 172 8.99 3.62 13.26
C ASP A 172 9.98 3.61 12.07
N SER A 173 10.97 4.50 12.05
CA SER A 173 12.02 4.51 11.02
C SER A 173 13.41 4.69 11.60
N ASP A 174 14.38 3.99 11.00
CA ASP A 174 15.81 4.10 11.29
C ASP A 174 16.56 4.21 9.96
N LEU A 175 16.49 5.41 9.39
CA LEU A 175 17.19 5.76 8.17
C LEU A 175 18.56 6.30 8.56
N ALA A 176 19.55 5.42 8.46
CA ALA A 176 20.85 5.43 9.14
C ALA A 176 21.77 6.64 8.90
N ASP A 177 21.34 7.66 8.14
CA ASP A 177 22.26 8.61 7.55
C ASP A 177 21.77 10.06 7.68
N ARG A 178 22.39 10.80 8.62
CA ARG A 178 21.98 12.16 9.03
C ARG A 178 22.48 13.27 8.10
N GLN A 179 23.28 12.94 7.07
CA GLN A 179 23.91 13.94 6.20
C GLN A 179 23.05 14.36 5.00
N GLU A 180 22.17 13.47 4.50
CA GLU A 180 21.25 13.79 3.41
C GLU A 180 19.81 13.60 3.84
N PRO A 181 18.87 14.45 3.36
CA PRO A 181 17.46 14.30 3.69
C PRO A 181 16.93 12.92 3.27
N LYS A 182 16.29 12.22 4.21
CA LYS A 182 15.78 10.86 4.04
C LYS A 182 14.84 10.70 2.84
N GLU A 183 14.05 11.73 2.56
CA GLU A 183 13.09 11.77 1.46
C GLU A 183 13.77 11.84 0.10
N LYS A 184 14.96 12.46 0.01
CA LYS A 184 15.77 12.51 -1.21
C LYS A 184 16.35 11.13 -1.51
N LYS A 185 16.99 10.49 -0.52
CA LYS A 185 17.52 9.12 -0.64
C LYS A 185 16.44 8.11 -1.01
N LEU A 186 15.27 8.24 -0.39
CA LEU A 186 14.12 7.40 -0.74
C LEU A 186 13.73 7.60 -2.19
N PHE A 187 13.60 8.85 -2.65
CA PHE A 187 13.20 9.15 -4.02
C PHE A 187 14.20 8.61 -5.06
N GLU A 188 15.51 8.75 -4.81
CA GLU A 188 16.55 8.17 -5.68
C GLU A 188 16.39 6.64 -5.83
N LYS A 189 16.05 5.92 -4.74
CA LYS A 189 15.73 4.48 -4.82
C LYS A 189 14.49 4.22 -5.68
N LEU A 190 13.45 5.04 -5.59
CA LEU A 190 12.27 4.91 -6.44
C LEU A 190 12.60 5.14 -7.92
N GLU A 191 13.48 6.10 -8.23
CA GLU A 191 13.95 6.34 -9.60
C GLU A 191 14.77 5.18 -10.18
N THR A 192 15.49 4.43 -9.34
CA THR A 192 16.18 3.21 -9.80
C THR A 192 15.23 2.04 -10.08
N LEU A 193 14.08 2.00 -9.41
CA LEU A 193 13.09 0.92 -9.50
C LEU A 193 12.06 1.15 -10.61
N TYR A 194 11.64 2.39 -10.78
CA TYR A 194 10.56 2.78 -11.66
C TYR A 194 11.07 3.67 -12.78
N GLY A 195 10.41 3.60 -13.93
CA GLY A 195 10.75 4.47 -15.04
C GLY A 195 9.68 4.46 -16.12
N SER A 196 10.03 4.99 -17.28
CA SER A 196 9.09 5.20 -18.39
C SER A 196 8.39 3.92 -18.87
N SER A 197 8.92 2.73 -18.57
CA SER A 197 8.30 1.45 -18.90
C SER A 197 7.27 0.97 -17.87
N SER A 198 7.26 1.53 -16.67
CA SER A 198 6.31 1.18 -15.60
C SER A 198 4.91 1.72 -15.90
N ALA A 199 3.87 0.99 -15.48
CA ALA A 199 2.53 1.58 -15.39
C ALA A 199 2.45 2.43 -14.11
N PHE A 200 1.56 3.42 -14.10
CA PHE A 200 1.32 4.24 -12.92
C PHE A 200 0.89 3.38 -11.73
N ASP A 201 -0.03 2.44 -11.92
CA ASP A 201 -0.52 1.56 -10.84
C ASP A 201 0.56 0.63 -10.26
N ASP A 202 1.65 0.36 -11.00
CA ASP A 202 2.78 -0.44 -10.50
C ASP A 202 3.71 0.31 -9.56
N MET A 203 3.69 1.64 -9.63
CA MET A 203 4.54 2.48 -8.79
C MET A 203 3.96 2.54 -7.38
N ILE A 204 4.81 2.46 -6.36
CA ILE A 204 4.35 2.49 -4.97
C ILE A 204 3.57 3.77 -4.63
N GLY A 205 2.46 3.61 -3.90
CA GLY A 205 1.56 4.70 -3.56
C GLY A 205 1.93 5.44 -2.29
N PHE A 206 2.50 4.72 -1.31
CA PHE A 206 2.83 5.24 0.02
C PHE A 206 4.05 4.52 0.60
N ILE A 207 4.96 5.28 1.21
CA ILE A 207 6.08 4.78 2.01
C ILE A 207 6.21 5.67 3.24
N GLY A 208 6.23 5.12 4.43
CA GLY A 208 6.49 5.92 5.62
C GLY A 208 6.28 5.17 6.91
N ASP A 209 6.52 5.87 8.01
CA ASP A 209 6.16 5.40 9.34
C ASP A 209 4.90 6.12 9.85
N LEU A 210 4.17 5.43 10.73
CA LEU A 210 2.96 5.98 11.34
C LEU A 210 3.24 7.01 12.44
N SER A 211 4.50 7.18 12.86
CA SER A 211 4.88 7.98 14.01
C SER A 211 5.35 9.39 13.68
N SER A 212 5.80 9.65 12.44
CA SER A 212 6.55 10.89 12.16
C SER A 212 6.58 11.37 10.71
N TRP A 213 6.55 10.52 9.68
CA TRP A 213 6.59 11.01 8.29
C TRP A 213 6.11 9.99 7.26
N HIS A 214 5.76 10.50 6.07
CA HIS A 214 5.52 9.66 4.91
C HIS A 214 5.79 10.36 3.58
N VAL A 215 6.05 9.54 2.56
CA VAL A 215 6.09 9.89 1.15
C VAL A 215 4.90 9.24 0.45
N PHE A 216 4.26 9.98 -0.45
CA PHE A 216 3.13 9.46 -1.21
C PHE A 216 3.11 9.95 -2.66
N LYS A 217 2.53 9.13 -3.52
CA LYS A 217 2.33 9.41 -4.94
C LYS A 217 0.99 10.09 -5.19
N THR A 218 0.99 11.23 -5.87
CA THR A 218 -0.25 11.95 -6.21
C THR A 218 -0.91 11.36 -7.45
N ARG A 219 -2.24 11.52 -7.54
CA ARG A 219 -2.99 11.09 -8.72
C ARG A 219 -2.68 12.03 -9.89
N PRO A 220 -2.41 11.49 -11.09
CA PRO A 220 -2.22 12.33 -12.26
C PRO A 220 -3.53 13.04 -12.65
N PRO A 221 -3.45 14.12 -13.46
CA PRO A 221 -4.63 14.82 -13.93
C PRO A 221 -5.54 13.89 -14.76
N PRO A 222 -6.86 14.18 -14.83
CA PRO A 222 -7.81 13.34 -15.57
C PRO A 222 -7.51 13.19 -17.06
N LYS A 223 -6.85 14.19 -17.66
CA LYS A 223 -6.44 14.18 -19.07
C LYS A 223 -4.92 14.08 -19.13
N LEU A 224 -4.44 12.92 -19.57
CA LEU A 224 -3.02 12.66 -19.75
C LEU A 224 -2.53 13.15 -21.12
N ASN A 225 -1.27 13.55 -21.15
CA ASN A 225 -0.47 13.85 -22.31
C ASN A 225 1.00 13.45 -22.02
N PRO A 226 1.86 13.33 -23.04
CA PRO A 226 3.24 12.90 -22.83
C PRO A 226 4.05 13.75 -21.83
N MET A 227 3.68 15.02 -21.62
CA MET A 227 4.36 15.92 -20.68
C MET A 227 3.89 15.77 -19.23
N ASN A 228 2.70 15.20 -19.00
CA ASN A 228 2.10 15.06 -17.66
C ASN A 228 1.87 13.60 -17.23
N SER A 229 2.30 12.62 -18.05
CA SER A 229 2.41 11.19 -17.68
C SER A 229 3.58 10.95 -16.72
N VAL A 230 3.55 11.66 -15.59
CA VAL A 230 4.54 11.59 -14.52
C VAL A 230 3.85 11.35 -13.18
N ALA A 231 4.37 10.40 -12.42
CA ALA A 231 4.03 10.16 -11.04
C ALA A 231 4.79 11.16 -10.18
N GLN A 232 4.09 12.12 -9.59
CA GLN A 232 4.68 13.09 -8.67
C GLN A 232 4.64 12.55 -7.23
N TYR A 233 5.78 12.60 -6.56
CA TYR A 233 5.92 12.17 -5.17
C TYR A 233 6.03 13.38 -4.24
N MET A 234 5.38 13.26 -3.09
CA MET A 234 5.27 14.30 -2.07
C MET A 234 5.76 13.75 -0.74
N TYR A 235 6.46 14.58 0.04
CA TYR A 235 6.91 14.28 1.38
C TYR A 235 6.18 15.14 2.41
N VAL A 236 5.86 14.52 3.55
CA VAL A 236 5.23 15.17 4.70
C VAL A 236 5.86 14.66 5.99
N GLU A 237 6.24 15.61 6.85
CA GLU A 237 6.57 15.36 8.24
C GLU A 237 5.38 15.70 9.14
N LEU A 238 5.15 14.88 10.16
CA LEU A 238 3.95 14.87 10.98
C LEU A 238 4.26 15.35 12.39
N ALA A 239 3.49 16.31 12.87
CA ALA A 239 3.43 16.59 14.30
C ALA A 239 2.54 15.55 15.00
N ASP A 240 2.65 15.47 16.33
CA ASP A 240 1.84 14.58 17.17
C ASP A 240 0.31 14.79 17.03
N ALA A 241 -0.13 16.00 16.66
CA ALA A 241 -1.53 16.32 16.38
C ALA A 241 -2.00 15.86 14.97
N GLU A 242 -1.09 15.36 14.14
CA GLU A 242 -1.30 15.11 12.71
C GLU A 242 -0.98 13.67 12.28
N LEU A 243 -0.68 12.77 13.22
CA LEU A 243 -0.36 11.36 12.98
C LEU A 243 -1.45 10.63 12.16
N HIS A 244 -2.70 11.11 12.22
CA HIS A 244 -3.80 10.60 11.40
C HIS A 244 -3.53 10.62 9.89
N GLN A 245 -2.71 11.55 9.38
CA GLN A 245 -2.53 11.76 7.94
C GLN A 245 -2.00 10.52 7.22
N GLY A 246 -1.02 9.82 7.81
CA GLY A 246 -0.44 8.62 7.21
C GLY A 246 -1.47 7.49 7.06
N PHE A 247 -2.13 7.13 8.16
CA PHE A 247 -3.15 6.08 8.15
C PHE A 247 -4.37 6.44 7.29
N GLN A 248 -4.78 7.71 7.30
CA GLN A 248 -5.83 8.20 6.42
C GLN A 248 -5.44 8.09 4.94
N PHE A 249 -4.18 8.36 4.59
CA PHE A 249 -3.70 8.18 3.22
C PHE A 249 -3.80 6.72 2.78
N LEU A 250 -3.41 5.78 3.67
CA LEU A 250 -3.56 4.34 3.42
C LEU A 250 -5.01 3.96 3.13
N LEU A 251 -5.94 4.28 4.06
CA LEU A 251 -7.38 4.04 3.86
C LEU A 251 -7.87 4.70 2.57
N SER A 252 -7.41 5.92 2.30
CA SER A 252 -7.81 6.66 1.11
C SER A 252 -7.34 6.00 -0.17
N GLY A 253 -6.13 5.46 -0.20
CA GLY A 253 -5.55 4.71 -1.32
C GLY A 253 -6.33 3.43 -1.60
N ILE A 254 -6.57 2.65 -0.55
CA ILE A 254 -7.33 1.39 -0.62
C ILE A 254 -8.75 1.64 -1.15
N LEU A 255 -9.48 2.57 -0.52
CA LEU A 255 -10.86 2.89 -0.92
C LEU A 255 -10.92 3.57 -2.30
N SER A 256 -9.85 4.24 -2.73
CA SER A 256 -9.76 4.77 -4.10
C SER A 256 -9.79 3.66 -5.14
N VAL A 257 -9.14 2.52 -4.87
CA VAL A 257 -9.14 1.37 -5.76
C VAL A 257 -10.49 0.64 -5.66
N TYR A 258 -10.96 0.36 -4.45
CA TYR A 258 -12.24 -0.34 -4.25
C TYR A 258 -13.43 0.37 -4.92
N TYR A 259 -13.53 1.70 -4.77
CA TYR A 259 -14.58 2.51 -5.40
C TYR A 259 -14.22 3.01 -6.82
N ASP A 260 -13.18 2.48 -7.46
CA ASP A 260 -12.89 2.84 -8.85
C ASP A 260 -13.99 2.31 -9.76
N LYS A 261 -14.41 3.12 -10.74
CA LYS A 261 -15.47 2.77 -11.71
C LYS A 261 -15.24 1.45 -12.45
N THR A 262 -13.98 1.00 -12.54
CA THR A 262 -13.62 -0.27 -13.21
C THR A 262 -13.69 -1.48 -12.29
N ARG A 263 -14.01 -1.28 -11.01
CA ARG A 263 -14.19 -2.32 -9.99
C ARG A 263 -15.60 -2.32 -9.45
N THR A 264 -16.11 -1.14 -9.07
CA THR A 264 -17.45 -0.98 -8.53
C THR A 264 -18.17 0.21 -9.17
N GLY A 265 -19.50 0.14 -9.23
CA GLY A 265 -20.35 1.25 -9.68
C GLY A 265 -20.74 2.23 -8.57
N VAL A 266 -20.21 2.05 -7.36
CA VAL A 266 -20.65 2.77 -6.16
C VAL A 266 -19.81 4.02 -5.93
N LYS A 267 -20.46 5.12 -5.52
CA LYS A 267 -19.75 6.37 -5.19
C LYS A 267 -19.00 6.25 -3.86
N ARG A 268 -17.73 6.64 -3.88
CA ARG A 268 -16.88 6.70 -2.70
C ARG A 268 -17.41 7.69 -1.65
N PRO A 269 -17.52 7.31 -0.36
CA PRO A 269 -17.88 8.24 0.71
C PRO A 269 -16.72 9.17 1.07
N GLY A 270 -17.04 10.35 1.64
CA GLY A 270 -16.08 11.33 2.16
C GLY A 270 -15.35 10.91 3.45
N PHE A 271 -15.24 9.61 3.72
CA PHE A 271 -14.76 9.01 4.97
C PHE A 271 -13.32 9.43 5.34
N THR A 272 -12.48 9.67 4.33
CA THR A 272 -11.06 10.04 4.47
C THR A 272 -10.72 11.34 3.72
N ALA A 273 -11.71 12.17 3.40
CA ALA A 273 -11.54 13.36 2.56
C ALA A 273 -11.34 14.63 3.40
N PHE A 274 -10.24 14.71 4.15
CA PHE A 274 -9.86 15.91 4.91
C PHE A 274 -9.00 16.87 4.09
N ALA A 275 -8.80 18.09 4.62
CA ALA A 275 -7.90 19.06 4.00
C ALA A 275 -6.49 18.48 3.89
N ALA A 276 -5.87 18.62 2.72
CA ALA A 276 -4.51 18.18 2.50
C ALA A 276 -3.56 19.03 3.35
N LYS A 277 -2.66 18.37 4.09
CA LYS A 277 -1.53 19.05 4.71
C LYS A 277 -0.58 19.52 3.60
N PRO A 278 0.01 20.73 3.71
CA PRO A 278 1.08 21.14 2.81
C PRO A 278 2.19 20.08 2.78
N ALA A 279 2.56 19.67 1.58
CA ALA A 279 3.55 18.63 1.33
C ALA A 279 4.61 19.16 0.36
N THR A 280 5.84 18.70 0.52
CA THR A 280 6.97 19.11 -0.31
C THR A 280 7.09 18.16 -1.49
N VAL A 281 7.19 18.69 -2.72
CA VAL A 281 7.47 17.85 -3.90
C VAL A 281 8.91 17.36 -3.81
N ILE A 282 9.11 16.05 -3.85
CA ILE A 282 10.46 15.45 -3.81
C ILE A 282 10.96 15.00 -5.19
N GLY A 283 10.03 14.74 -6.12
CA GLY A 283 10.40 14.42 -7.49
C GLY A 283 9.25 13.84 -8.34
N LYS A 284 9.58 13.48 -9.58
CA LYS A 284 8.64 13.00 -10.59
C LYS A 284 9.24 11.85 -11.39
N ILE A 285 8.50 10.77 -11.57
CA ILE A 285 8.92 9.60 -12.36
C ILE A 285 7.96 9.41 -13.53
N ALA A 286 8.46 9.34 -14.76
CA ALA A 286 7.62 9.10 -15.94
C ALA A 286 7.03 7.69 -15.96
N PHE A 287 5.81 7.53 -16.48
CA PHE A 287 5.15 6.22 -16.67
C PHE A 287 4.60 6.09 -18.10
N SER A 288 4.43 4.85 -18.57
CA SER A 288 3.94 4.56 -19.93
C SER A 288 2.41 4.57 -20.05
N THR A 289 1.72 4.03 -19.04
CA THR A 289 0.25 3.85 -19.00
C THR A 289 -0.24 4.05 -17.57
N LEU A 290 -1.53 4.30 -17.38
CA LEU A 290 -2.13 4.28 -16.03
C LEU A 290 -2.18 2.86 -15.45
N ARG A 291 -2.48 1.87 -16.30
CA ARG A 291 -2.85 0.50 -15.95
C ARG A 291 -2.25 -0.49 -16.94
#